data_AF-A0A9D2JA28-F1
#
_entry.id   AF-A0A9D2JA28-F1
#
_cell.length_a   1.000
_cell.length_b   1.000
_cell.length_c   1.000
_cell.angle_alpha   90.00
_cell.angle_beta   90.00
_cell.angle_gamma   90.00
#
_symmetry.space_group_name_H-M   'P 1'
#
loop_
_entity.id
_entity.type
_entity.pdbx_description
1 polymer ?
#
loop_
_entity_poly.entity_id
_entity_poly.type
_entity_poly.pdbx_seq_one_letter_code
_entity_poly.pdbx_strand_id
1 'polypeptide(L)'
;MANRLTDRQKKKIVADYLELGSYNAVAKIHGVSRQTVKNIVTSDTEIGHKLQQKKAENTADILAYMESKRGLVCEILEKGLNVLNDEEKLREATPAQITTALGTLIDKWAAVSGSAASESREDDPITKSLKEEAAHGAE
;
A
#
# COMPACT_ATOMS: atom_id res chain seq x y z
N MET A 1 -3.77 33.50 -28.46
CA MET A 1 -2.88 32.43 -28.93
C MET A 1 -2.80 31.37 -27.85
N ALA A 2 -3.16 30.12 -28.14
CA ALA A 2 -3.04 29.04 -27.17
C ALA A 2 -1.54 28.80 -26.89
N ASN A 3 -1.12 28.99 -25.64
CA ASN A 3 0.28 28.83 -25.25
C ASN A 3 0.63 27.34 -25.35
N ARG A 4 1.32 26.93 -26.42
CA ARG A 4 1.67 25.52 -26.64
C ARG A 4 2.77 25.12 -25.65
N LEU A 5 2.54 24.04 -24.92
CA LEU A 5 3.54 23.50 -24.00
C LEU A 5 4.80 23.11 -24.76
N THR A 6 5.94 23.58 -24.27
CA THR A 6 7.26 23.17 -24.76
C THR A 6 7.54 21.72 -24.39
N ASP A 7 8.42 21.06 -25.13
CA ASP A 7 8.76 19.66 -24.83
C ASP A 7 9.43 19.50 -23.47
N ARG A 8 10.13 20.53 -22.98
CA ARG A 8 10.66 20.58 -21.61
C ARG A 8 9.54 20.56 -20.56
N GLN A 9 8.46 21.31 -20.79
CA GLN A 9 7.31 21.33 -19.89
C GLN A 9 6.57 19.99 -19.90
N LYS A 10 6.39 19.38 -21.08
CA LYS A 10 5.80 18.04 -21.20
C LYS A 10 6.62 16.99 -20.44
N LYS A 11 7.95 16.98 -20.60
CA LYS A 11 8.85 16.08 -19.85
C LYS A 11 8.76 16.29 -18.33
N LYS A 12 8.61 17.54 -17.88
CA LYS A 12 8.41 17.84 -16.46
C LYS A 12 7.05 17.35 -15.93
N ILE A 13 5.98 17.52 -16.71
CA ILE A 13 4.65 16.99 -16.40
C ILE A 13 4.69 15.46 -16.22
N VAL A 14 5.43 14.78 -17.08
CA VAL A 14 5.65 13.32 -17.01
C VAL A 14 6.37 12.91 -15.73
N ALA A 15 7.49 13.57 -15.42
CA ALA A 15 8.25 13.29 -14.20
C ALA A 15 7.42 13.51 -12.93
N ASP A 16 6.73 14.63 -12.84
CA ASP A 16 5.89 14.96 -11.67
C ASP A 16 4.70 13.99 -11.56
N TYR A 17 4.19 13.46 -12.68
CA TYR A 17 3.16 12.41 -12.66
C TYR A 17 3.71 11.06 -12.16
N LEU A 18 4.94 10.68 -12.52
CA LEU A 18 5.59 9.49 -11.98
C LEU A 18 5.84 9.59 -10.46
N GLU A 19 6.00 10.79 -9.91
CA GLU A 19 6.12 11.02 -8.47
C GLU A 19 4.78 11.01 -7.75
N LEU A 20 3.80 11.76 -8.26
CA LEU A 20 2.54 12.01 -7.56
C LEU A 20 1.46 10.96 -7.85
N GLY A 21 1.55 10.25 -8.98
CA GLY A 21 0.56 9.26 -9.43
C GLY A 21 -0.84 9.84 -9.71
N SER A 22 -1.00 11.17 -9.72
CA SER A 22 -2.30 11.84 -9.80
C SER A 22 -2.31 12.93 -10.87
N TYR A 23 -3.13 12.74 -11.91
CA TYR A 23 -3.34 13.73 -12.97
C TYR A 23 -3.83 15.08 -12.44
N ASN A 24 -4.63 15.08 -11.37
CA ASN A 24 -5.18 16.30 -10.78
C ASN A 24 -4.14 17.10 -10.00
N ALA A 25 -3.26 16.41 -9.27
CA ALA A 25 -2.18 17.06 -8.51
C ALA A 25 -1.19 17.74 -9.47
N VAL A 26 -0.76 17.01 -10.51
CA VAL A 26 0.15 17.52 -11.54
C VAL A 26 -0.49 18.69 -12.31
N ALA A 27 -1.77 18.58 -12.67
CA ALA A 27 -2.50 19.65 -13.36
C ALA A 27 -2.48 20.97 -12.58
N LYS A 28 -2.67 20.92 -11.26
CA LYS A 28 -2.62 22.10 -10.38
C LYS A 28 -1.22 22.72 -10.32
N ILE A 29 -0.16 21.90 -10.25
CA ILE A 29 1.23 22.37 -10.18
C ILE A 29 1.65 23.07 -11.48
N HIS A 30 1.22 22.53 -12.62
CA HIS A 30 1.61 23.04 -13.94
C HIS A 30 0.64 24.07 -14.52
N GLY A 31 -0.47 24.35 -13.83
CA GLY A 31 -1.50 25.29 -14.31
C GLY A 31 -2.18 24.83 -15.60
N VAL A 32 -2.31 23.51 -15.81
CA VAL A 32 -2.92 22.92 -17.01
C VAL A 32 -4.16 22.11 -16.64
N SER A 33 -4.99 21.76 -17.61
CA SER A 33 -6.13 20.88 -17.35
C SER A 33 -5.68 19.45 -17.04
N ARG A 34 -6.44 18.73 -16.20
CA ARG A 34 -6.26 17.28 -15.98
C ARG A 34 -6.18 16.49 -17.30
N GLN A 35 -7.02 16.86 -18.27
CA GLN A 35 -7.06 16.19 -19.57
C GLN A 35 -5.76 16.40 -20.36
N THR A 36 -5.16 17.58 -20.26
CA THR A 36 -3.85 17.89 -20.86
C THR A 36 -2.76 17.00 -20.27
N VAL A 37 -2.72 16.85 -18.94
CA VAL A 37 -1.78 15.94 -18.28
C VAL A 37 -2.01 14.49 -18.73
N LYS A 38 -3.27 14.05 -18.75
CA LYS A 38 -3.63 12.69 -19.19
C LYS A 38 -3.09 12.43 -20.58
N ASN A 39 -3.36 13.31 -21.54
CA ASN A 39 -2.92 13.14 -22.93
C ASN A 39 -1.40 13.08 -23.03
N ILE A 40 -0.67 13.96 -22.33
CA ILE A 40 0.81 13.99 -22.35
C ILE A 40 1.39 12.69 -21.81
N VAL A 41 0.83 12.18 -20.70
CA VAL A 41 1.27 10.95 -20.06
C VAL A 41 0.91 9.71 -20.88
N THR A 42 -0.27 9.65 -21.49
CA THR A 42 -0.70 8.48 -22.28
C THR A 42 -0.02 8.41 -23.64
N SER A 43 0.45 9.53 -24.18
CA SER A 43 1.20 9.56 -25.45
C SER A 43 2.64 9.06 -25.32
N ASP A 44 3.11 8.80 -24.10
CA ASP A 44 4.48 8.36 -23.83
C ASP A 44 4.43 6.95 -23.23
N THR A 45 4.73 5.97 -24.10
CA THR A 45 4.61 4.53 -23.83
C THR A 45 5.60 4.03 -22.78
N GLU A 46 6.71 4.74 -22.55
CA GLU A 46 7.69 4.37 -21.51
C GLU A 46 7.16 4.63 -20.09
N ILE A 47 6.22 5.56 -19.92
CA ILE A 47 5.68 5.94 -18.61
C ILE A 47 4.85 4.82 -18.01
N GLY A 48 4.08 4.09 -18.84
CA GLY A 48 3.27 2.97 -18.38
C GLY A 48 4.12 1.93 -17.65
N HIS A 49 5.25 1.54 -18.26
CA HIS A 49 6.21 0.60 -17.68
C HIS A 49 6.87 1.16 -16.42
N LYS A 50 7.38 2.40 -16.47
CA LYS A 50 8.04 3.06 -15.32
C LYS A 50 7.10 3.27 -14.14
N LEU A 51 5.81 3.53 -14.37
CA LEU A 51 4.82 3.67 -13.31
C LEU A 51 4.51 2.33 -12.64
N GLN A 52 4.40 1.24 -13.43
CA GLN A 52 4.20 -0.09 -12.86
C GLN A 52 5.41 -0.54 -12.06
N GLN A 53 6.62 -0.34 -12.59
CA GLN A 53 7.86 -0.61 -11.88
C GLN A 53 7.94 0.16 -10.56
N LYS A 54 7.70 1.48 -10.57
CA LYS A 54 7.75 2.30 -9.35
C LYS A 54 6.68 1.92 -8.32
N LYS A 55 5.50 1.48 -8.75
CA LYS A 55 4.48 0.93 -7.83
C LYS A 55 4.96 -0.36 -7.18
N ALA A 56 5.57 -1.25 -7.96
CA ALA A 56 6.14 -2.49 -7.45
C ALA A 56 7.29 -2.22 -6.46
N GLU A 57 8.19 -1.29 -6.80
CA GLU A 57 9.29 -0.84 -5.92
C GLU A 57 8.75 -0.23 -4.62
N ASN A 58 7.83 0.73 -4.69
CA ASN A 58 7.22 1.33 -3.48
C ASN A 58 6.52 0.27 -2.60
N THR A 59 5.87 -0.72 -3.22
CA THR A 59 5.22 -1.81 -2.49
C THR A 59 6.27 -2.69 -1.81
N ALA A 60 7.33 -3.05 -2.53
CA ALA A 60 8.45 -3.81 -2.00
C ALA A 60 9.16 -3.07 -0.85
N ASP A 61 9.35 -1.76 -0.98
CA ASP A 61 9.98 -0.91 0.04
C ASP A 61 9.13 -0.84 1.32
N ILE A 62 7.80 -0.71 1.20
CA ILE A 62 6.90 -0.73 2.36
C ILE A 62 6.94 -2.10 3.04
N LEU A 63 6.92 -3.19 2.26
CA LEU A 63 7.03 -4.55 2.80
C LEU A 63 8.38 -4.77 3.50
N ALA A 64 9.47 -4.32 2.89
CA ALA A 64 10.81 -4.39 3.47
C ALA A 64 10.91 -3.54 4.74
N TYR A 65 10.32 -2.35 4.75
CA TYR A 65 10.22 -1.53 5.96
C TYR A 65 9.42 -2.22 7.06
N MET A 66 8.26 -2.81 6.74
CA MET A 66 7.46 -3.57 7.71
C MET A 66 8.23 -4.76 8.28
N GLU A 67 8.93 -5.52 7.42
CA GLU A 67 9.78 -6.63 7.85
C GLU A 67 10.93 -6.13 8.75
N SER A 68 11.55 -4.99 8.40
CA SER A 68 12.59 -4.38 9.24
C SER A 68 12.09 -3.98 10.64
N LYS A 69 10.78 -3.77 10.80
CA LYS A 69 10.13 -3.47 12.08
C LYS A 69 9.60 -4.69 12.81
N ARG A 70 9.61 -5.88 12.19
CA ARG A 70 9.06 -7.11 12.78
C ARG A 70 9.63 -7.39 14.17
N GLY A 71 10.95 -7.29 14.34
CA GLY A 71 11.60 -7.51 15.64
C GLY A 71 11.11 -6.54 16.72
N LEU A 72 11.04 -5.25 16.41
CA LEU A 72 10.54 -4.23 17.34
C LEU A 72 9.07 -4.45 17.71
N VAL A 73 8.24 -4.82 16.74
CA VAL A 73 6.82 -5.14 16.98
C VAL A 73 6.70 -6.36 17.90
N CYS A 74 7.45 -7.43 17.65
CA CYS A 74 7.48 -8.60 18.53
C CYS A 74 7.91 -8.23 19.95
N GLU A 75 8.95 -7.41 20.10
CA GLU A 75 9.43 -6.95 21.41
C GLU A 75 8.37 -6.13 22.17
N ILE A 76 7.66 -5.22 21.48
CA ILE A 76 6.58 -4.43 22.09
C ILE A 76 5.43 -5.35 22.54
N LEU A 77 5.06 -6.32 21.71
CA LEU A 77 4.02 -7.30 22.04
C LEU A 77 4.42 -8.13 23.25
N GLU A 78 5.67 -8.62 23.29
CA GLU A 78 6.20 -9.39 24.42
C GLU A 78 6.16 -8.58 25.72
N LYS A 79 6.62 -7.32 25.70
CA LYS A 79 6.54 -6.42 26.86
C LYS A 79 5.10 -6.21 27.33
N GLY A 80 4.18 -6.00 26.40
CA GLY A 80 2.75 -5.85 26.71
C GLY A 80 2.16 -7.11 27.33
N LEU A 81 2.44 -8.28 26.77
CA LEU A 81 1.97 -9.57 27.29
C LEU A 81 2.55 -9.88 28.68
N ASN A 82 3.82 -9.57 28.91
CA ASN A 82 4.43 -9.72 30.23
C ASN A 82 3.75 -8.83 31.29
N VAL A 83 3.39 -7.59 30.93
CA VAL A 83 2.64 -6.70 31.82
C VAL A 83 1.22 -7.21 32.07
N LEU A 84 0.57 -7.78 31.05
CA LEU A 84 -0.77 -8.37 31.19
C LEU A 84 -0.77 -9.68 32.00
N ASN A 85 0.36 -10.37 32.07
CA ASN A 85 0.53 -11.61 32.83
C ASN A 85 1.18 -11.38 34.22
N ASP A 86 1.38 -10.13 34.61
CA ASP A 86 1.95 -9.77 35.90
C ASP A 86 0.94 -10.01 37.04
N GLU A 87 1.35 -10.79 38.05
CA GLU A 87 0.43 -11.26 39.08
C GLU A 87 -0.10 -10.13 39.98
N GLU A 88 0.75 -9.15 40.31
CA GLU A 88 0.34 -8.01 41.14
C GLU A 88 -0.67 -7.14 40.40
N LYS A 89 -0.40 -6.82 39.14
CA LYS A 89 -1.33 -6.04 38.30
C LYS A 89 -2.64 -6.77 38.04
N LEU A 90 -2.61 -8.08 37.88
CA LEU A 90 -3.82 -8.88 37.71
C LEU A 90 -4.67 -8.92 39.00
N ARG A 91 -4.04 -8.93 40.18
CA ARG A 91 -4.75 -8.85 41.47
C ARG A 91 -5.40 -7.48 41.70
N GLU A 92 -4.77 -6.41 41.22
CA GLU A 92 -5.30 -5.04 41.32
C GLU A 92 -6.36 -4.71 40.26
N ALA A 93 -6.36 -5.43 39.14
CA ALA A 93 -7.31 -5.22 38.06
C ALA A 93 -8.74 -5.63 38.44
N THR A 94 -9.73 -4.90 37.93
CA THR A 94 -11.14 -5.27 38.10
C THR A 94 -11.49 -6.47 37.20
N PRO A 95 -12.49 -7.29 37.59
CA PRO A 95 -12.97 -8.38 36.75
C PRO A 95 -13.33 -7.96 35.32
N ALA A 96 -13.93 -6.77 35.16
CA ALA A 96 -14.28 -6.23 33.85
C ALA A 96 -13.04 -5.96 32.97
N GLN A 97 -11.98 -5.38 33.53
CA GLN A 97 -10.72 -5.13 32.81
C GLN A 97 -10.07 -6.44 32.36
N ILE A 98 -10.07 -7.46 33.24
CA ILE A 98 -9.54 -8.79 32.93
C ILE A 98 -10.35 -9.42 31.78
N THR A 99 -11.69 -9.39 31.86
CA THR A 99 -12.55 -9.93 30.80
C THR A 99 -12.34 -9.22 29.45
N THR A 100 -12.22 -7.89 29.44
CA THR A 100 -11.94 -7.13 28.21
C THR A 100 -10.57 -7.48 27.61
N ALA A 101 -9.54 -7.58 28.44
CA ALA A 101 -8.20 -7.96 28.00
C ALA A 101 -8.19 -9.37 27.39
N LEU A 102 -8.81 -10.34 28.09
CA LEU A 102 -8.94 -11.71 27.60
C LEU A 102 -9.73 -11.80 26.29
N GLY A 103 -10.87 -11.13 26.19
CA GLY A 103 -11.67 -11.10 24.97
C GLY A 103 -10.88 -10.55 23.77
N THR A 104 -10.17 -9.44 23.98
CA THR A 104 -9.32 -8.84 22.92
C THR A 104 -8.21 -9.79 22.48
N LEU A 105 -7.53 -10.47 23.42
CA LEU A 105 -6.47 -11.43 23.09
C LEU A 105 -7.02 -12.64 22.33
N ILE A 106 -8.16 -13.19 22.74
CA ILE A 106 -8.82 -14.31 22.07
C ILE A 106 -9.24 -13.93 20.65
N ASP A 107 -9.87 -12.77 20.48
CA ASP A 107 -10.31 -12.28 19.16
C ASP A 107 -9.14 -12.13 18.18
N LYS A 108 -8.03 -11.55 18.64
CA LYS A 108 -6.83 -11.39 17.81
C LYS A 108 -6.18 -12.74 17.48
N TRP A 109 -6.11 -13.66 18.44
CA TRP A 109 -5.55 -14.99 18.22
C TRP A 109 -6.41 -15.82 17.23
N ALA A 110 -7.72 -15.77 17.38
CA ALA A 110 -8.67 -16.44 16.49
C ALA A 110 -8.57 -15.90 15.05
N ALA A 111 -8.45 -14.58 14.88
CA ALA A 111 -8.29 -13.96 13.55
C ALA A 111 -7.01 -14.39 12.83
N VAL A 112 -5.89 -14.50 13.55
CA VAL A 112 -4.61 -15.00 12.99
C VAL A 112 -4.74 -16.46 12.57
N SER A 113 -5.38 -17.27 13.42
CA SER A 113 -5.58 -18.71 13.17
C SER A 113 -6.52 -18.97 11.98
N GLY A 114 -7.57 -18.16 11.83
CA GLY A 114 -8.53 -18.27 10.72
C GLY A 114 -7.99 -17.77 9.39
N SER A 115 -7.09 -16.77 9.39
CA SER A 115 -6.49 -16.22 8.16
C SER A 115 -5.53 -17.19 7.47
N ALA A 116 -4.89 -18.09 8.23
CA ALA A 116 -4.06 -19.17 7.67
C ALA A 116 -4.87 -20.22 6.88
N ALA A 117 -6.20 -20.24 7.03
CA ALA A 117 -7.10 -21.14 6.31
C ALA A 117 -7.75 -20.49 5.07
N SER A 118 -7.55 -19.20 4.81
CA SER A 118 -8.19 -18.45 3.72
C SER A 118 -7.19 -17.73 2.81
N GLU A 119 -6.17 -18.43 2.30
CA GLU A 119 -5.35 -17.94 1.19
C GLU A 119 -6.10 -18.09 -0.15
N SER A 120 -7.23 -17.41 -0.30
CA SER A 120 -7.84 -17.12 -1.60
C SER A 120 -8.21 -15.64 -1.63
N ARG A 121 -7.20 -14.78 -1.64
CA ARG A 121 -7.39 -13.37 -2.04
C ARG A 121 -7.66 -13.36 -3.53
N GLU A 122 -8.85 -12.91 -3.92
CA GLU A 122 -9.15 -12.59 -5.32
C GLU A 122 -8.16 -11.52 -5.79
N ASP A 123 -7.45 -11.83 -6.89
CA ASP A 123 -6.54 -10.89 -7.55
C ASP A 123 -7.29 -9.60 -7.88
N ASP A 124 -6.66 -8.44 -7.66
CA ASP A 124 -7.25 -7.17 -8.06
C ASP A 124 -7.41 -7.11 -9.61
N PRO A 125 -8.33 -6.26 -10.12
CA PRO A 125 -8.73 -6.29 -11.54
C PRO A 125 -7.56 -6.11 -12.51
N ILE A 126 -6.51 -5.39 -12.09
CA ILE A 126 -5.34 -5.12 -12.94
C ILE A 126 -4.45 -6.37 -12.99
N THR A 127 -4.22 -7.02 -11.85
CA THR A 127 -3.46 -8.27 -11.77
C THR A 127 -4.14 -9.39 -12.55
N LYS A 128 -5.48 -9.45 -12.51
CA LYS A 128 -6.26 -10.41 -13.30
C LYS A 128 -6.13 -10.18 -14.81
N SER A 129 -6.30 -8.93 -15.27
CA SER A 129 -6.14 -8.60 -16.70
C SER A 129 -4.73 -8.88 -17.23
N LEU A 130 -3.69 -8.64 -16.43
CA LEU A 130 -2.30 -8.91 -16.83
C LEU A 130 -2.00 -10.42 -16.96
N LYS A 131 -2.58 -11.26 -16.10
CA LYS A 131 -2.45 -12.72 -16.21
C LYS A 131 -3.20 -13.26 -17.44
N GLU A 132 -4.37 -12.72 -17.74
CA GLU A 132 -5.17 -13.09 -18.92
C GLU A 132 -4.44 -12.72 -20.23
N GLU A 133 -3.81 -11.54 -20.30
CA GLU A 133 -3.00 -11.13 -21.47
C GLU A 133 -1.72 -11.99 -21.64
N ALA A 134 -1.07 -12.38 -20.55
CA ALA A 134 0.12 -13.24 -20.61
C ALA A 134 -0.22 -14.69 -21.05
N ALA A 135 -1.42 -15.18 -20.73
CA ALA A 135 -1.87 -16.52 -21.12
C ALA A 135 -2.28 -16.60 -22.60
N HIS A 136 -2.73 -15.50 -23.21
CA HIS A 136 -3.09 -15.44 -24.63
C HIS A 136 -1.91 -15.13 -25.57
N GLY A 137 -0.72 -14.85 -25.05
CA GLY A 137 0.51 -14.67 -25.85
C GLY A 137 1.29 -15.95 -26.15
N ALA A 138 0.76 -17.11 -25.76
CA ALA A 138 1.43 -18.42 -25.87
C ALA A 138 0.73 -19.42 -26.82
N GLU A 139 -0.19 -18.96 -27.67
CA GLU A 139 -0.71 -19.70 -28.83
C GLU A 139 -0.30 -19.03 -30.16
#